data_AF-A0AAU1RHR5-F1
#
_entry.id   AF-A0AAU1RHR5-F1
#
_cell.length_a   1.000
_cell.length_b   1.000
_cell.length_c   1.000
_cell.angle_alpha   90.00
_cell.angle_beta   90.00
_cell.angle_gamma   90.00
#
_symmetry.space_group_name_H-M   'P 1'
#
loop_
_entity.id
_entity.type
_entity.pdbx_description
1 polymer ?
#
loop_
_entity_poly.entity_id
_entity_poly.type
_entity_poly.pdbx_seq_one_letter_code
_entity_poly.pdbx_strand_id
1 'polypeptide(L)'
;MTSHQLQFLFIDIALILAAARGLGHLAARAGQPAVIGEIIAGVLLGPTLLGGPLSETLLPSEVRPVLAGMANLGVALFMFAVGLDIDGATLRANGRVTAAAALGSSAVPFLLGRARLRPDARP
;
A
#
# COMPACT_ATOMS: atom_id res chain seq x y z
N MET A 1 -2.09 -24.43 -9.77
CA MET A 1 -3.00 -23.43 -10.34
C MET A 1 -3.69 -24.04 -11.54
N THR A 2 -5.02 -24.06 -11.57
CA THR A 2 -5.79 -24.52 -12.74
C THR A 2 -5.84 -23.40 -13.79
N SER A 3 -6.11 -23.71 -15.06
CA SER A 3 -6.18 -22.70 -16.14
C SER A 3 -7.17 -21.57 -15.84
N HIS A 4 -8.27 -21.90 -15.15
CA HIS A 4 -9.28 -20.95 -14.70
C HIS A 4 -8.75 -19.94 -13.66
N GLN A 5 -7.92 -20.39 -12.72
CA GLN A 5 -7.28 -19.51 -11.74
C GLN A 5 -6.29 -18.54 -12.37
N LEU A 6 -5.60 -18.98 -13.43
CA LEU A 6 -4.70 -18.12 -14.19
C LEU A 6 -5.46 -17.00 -14.92
N GLN A 7 -6.63 -17.33 -15.47
CA GLN A 7 -7.50 -16.35 -16.13
C GLN A 7 -7.98 -15.28 -15.16
N PHE A 8 -8.50 -15.67 -13.99
CA PHE A 8 -8.87 -14.70 -12.96
C PHE A 8 -7.69 -13.87 -12.49
N LEU A 9 -6.52 -14.47 -12.26
CA LEU A 9 -5.34 -13.73 -11.86
C LEU A 9 -4.98 -12.62 -12.85
N PHE A 10 -4.97 -12.89 -14.16
CA PHE A 10 -4.66 -11.88 -15.16
C PHE A 10 -5.73 -10.81 -15.28
N ILE A 11 -7.01 -11.17 -15.17
CA ILE A 11 -8.13 -10.23 -15.16
C ILE A 11 -8.03 -9.30 -13.95
N ASP A 12 -7.76 -9.85 -12.77
CA ASP A 12 -7.63 -9.11 -11.52
C ASP A 12 -6.45 -8.13 -11.57
N ILE A 13 -5.31 -8.58 -12.09
CA ILE A 13 -4.15 -7.70 -12.32
C ILE A 13 -4.50 -6.58 -13.30
N ALA A 14 -5.16 -6.90 -14.42
CA ALA A 14 -5.57 -5.90 -15.40
C ALA A 14 -6.54 -4.88 -14.79
N LEU A 15 -7.51 -5.34 -13.99
CA LEU A 15 -8.47 -4.51 -13.28
C LEU A 15 -7.78 -3.58 -12.28
N ILE A 16 -6.87 -4.12 -11.45
CA ILE A 16 -6.10 -3.34 -10.47
C ILE A 16 -5.27 -2.28 -11.18
N LEU A 17 -4.54 -2.64 -12.24
CA LEU A 17 -3.72 -1.69 -13.00
C LEU A 17 -4.56 -0.61 -13.67
N ALA A 18 -5.69 -0.98 -14.27
CA ALA A 18 -6.60 -0.04 -14.90
C ALA A 18 -7.20 0.95 -13.89
N ALA A 19 -7.68 0.46 -12.75
CA ALA A 19 -8.23 1.29 -11.69
C ALA A 19 -7.18 2.20 -11.07
N ALA A 20 -5.99 1.66 -10.73
CA ALA A 20 -4.89 2.42 -10.15
C ALA A 20 -4.42 3.53 -11.09
N ARG A 21 -4.23 3.24 -12.38
CA ARG A 21 -3.84 4.25 -13.37
C ARG A 21 -4.94 5.27 -13.64
N GLY A 22 -6.19 4.82 -13.75
CA GLY A 22 -7.33 5.71 -13.98
C GLY A 22 -7.50 6.72 -12.85
N LEU A 23 -7.53 6.23 -11.61
CA LEU A 23 -7.68 7.07 -10.42
C LEU A 23 -6.41 7.88 -10.12
N GLY A 24 -5.22 7.33 -10.36
CA GLY A 24 -3.95 8.06 -10.26
C GLY A 24 -3.89 9.23 -11.24
N HIS A 25 -4.34 9.04 -12.48
CA HIS A 25 -4.45 10.13 -13.45
C HIS A 25 -5.47 11.18 -13.03
N LEU A 26 -6.63 10.78 -12.51
CA LEU A 26 -7.64 11.72 -11.98
C LEU A 26 -7.10 12.51 -10.78
N ALA A 27 -6.38 11.86 -9.86
CA ALA A 27 -5.72 12.52 -8.74
C ALA A 27 -4.69 13.56 -9.23
N ALA A 28 -3.87 13.19 -10.21
CA ALA A 28 -2.90 14.10 -10.82
C ALA A 28 -3.58 15.32 -11.47
N ARG A 29 -4.72 15.13 -12.14
CA ARG A 29 -5.52 16.24 -12.70
C ARG A 29 -6.12 17.15 -11.62
N ALA A 30 -6.38 16.62 -10.43
CA ALA A 30 -6.86 17.39 -9.28
C ALA A 30 -5.71 18.07 -8.50
N GLY A 31 -4.46 17.98 -8.97
CA GLY A 31 -3.28 18.55 -8.28
C GLY A 31 -2.77 17.70 -7.11
N GLN A 32 -3.25 16.46 -6.98
CA GLN A 32 -2.81 15.51 -5.97
C GLN A 32 -1.72 14.59 -6.54
N PRO A 33 -0.74 14.12 -5.73
CA PRO A 33 0.16 13.06 -6.15
C PRO A 33 -0.61 11.82 -6.63
N ALA A 34 -0.16 11.21 -7.74
CA ALA A 34 -0.82 10.06 -8.34
C ALA A 34 -1.05 8.90 -7.35
N VAL A 35 -0.12 8.71 -6.41
CA VAL A 35 -0.19 7.67 -5.38
C VAL A 35 -1.46 7.75 -4.53
N ILE A 36 -2.04 8.94 -4.36
CA ILE A 36 -3.31 9.11 -3.63
C ILE A 36 -4.45 8.41 -4.38
N GLY A 37 -4.50 8.57 -5.71
CA GLY A 37 -5.48 7.89 -6.55
C GLY A 37 -5.29 6.38 -6.58
N GLU A 38 -4.03 5.91 -6.56
CA GLU A 38 -3.71 4.48 -6.49
C GLU A 38 -4.15 3.84 -5.16
N ILE A 39 -3.94 4.54 -4.03
CA ILE A 39 -4.41 4.10 -2.71
C ILE A 39 -5.94 4.03 -2.70
N ILE A 40 -6.63 5.05 -3.23
CA ILE A 40 -8.09 5.05 -3.34
C ILE A 40 -8.57 3.87 -4.19
N ALA A 41 -7.90 3.59 -5.32
CA ALA A 41 -8.22 2.43 -6.15
C ALA A 41 -8.11 1.11 -5.36
N GLY A 42 -7.04 0.95 -4.59
CA GLY A 42 -6.84 -0.23 -3.74
C GLY A 42 -7.89 -0.36 -2.63
N VAL A 43 -8.29 0.74 -2.00
CA VAL A 43 -9.33 0.74 -0.97
C VAL A 43 -10.71 0.46 -1.56
N LEU A 44 -11.00 0.99 -2.76
CA LEU A 44 -12.25 0.73 -3.49
C LEU A 44 -12.33 -0.72 -3.97
N LEU A 45 -11.27 -1.25 -4.57
CA LEU A 45 -11.21 -2.65 -5.03
C LEU A 45 -11.08 -3.64 -3.86
N GLY A 46 -10.58 -3.19 -2.72
CA GLY A 46 -10.42 -4.00 -1.54
C GLY A 46 -11.75 -4.46 -0.93
N PRO A 47 -11.75 -5.58 -0.18
CA PRO A 47 -12.94 -6.09 0.50
C PRO A 47 -13.49 -5.13 1.56
N THR A 48 -12.69 -4.14 1.97
CA THR A 48 -13.04 -3.14 2.99
C THR A 48 -14.21 -2.24 2.57
N LEU A 49 -14.33 -1.89 1.29
CA LEU A 49 -15.46 -1.08 0.78
C LEU A 49 -16.41 -1.88 -0.12
N LEU A 50 -15.92 -2.84 -0.90
CA LEU A 50 -16.75 -3.70 -1.77
C LEU A 50 -17.42 -4.87 -1.02
N GLY A 51 -17.56 -4.78 0.31
CA GLY A 51 -18.05 -5.87 1.15
C GLY A 51 -19.27 -6.59 0.59
N GLY A 52 -19.20 -7.93 0.52
CA GLY A 52 -20.27 -8.79 0.01
C GLY A 52 -19.94 -9.50 -1.32
N PRO A 53 -20.95 -9.94 -2.09
CA PRO A 53 -20.77 -10.80 -3.27
C PRO A 53 -19.99 -10.15 -4.41
N LEU A 54 -19.99 -8.82 -4.50
CA LEU A 54 -19.24 -8.08 -5.52
C LEU A 54 -17.71 -8.25 -5.37
N SER A 55 -17.21 -8.34 -4.13
CA SER A 55 -15.78 -8.57 -3.88
C SER A 55 -15.34 -9.97 -4.29
N GLU A 56 -16.19 -10.99 -4.10
CA GLU A 56 -15.90 -12.37 -4.53
C GLU A 56 -15.99 -12.51 -6.06
N THR A 57 -16.82 -11.71 -6.74
CA THR A 57 -16.90 -11.73 -8.22
C THR A 57 -15.74 -11.01 -8.90
N LEU A 58 -15.25 -9.91 -8.31
CA LEU A 58 -14.20 -9.08 -8.91
C LEU A 58 -12.79 -9.50 -8.52
N LEU A 59 -12.62 -10.12 -7.34
CA LEU A 59 -11.35 -10.59 -6.80
C LEU A 59 -11.59 -11.92 -6.05
N PRO A 60 -11.69 -13.06 -6.77
CA PRO A 60 -11.98 -14.35 -6.15
C PRO A 60 -10.98 -14.71 -5.06
N SER A 61 -11.48 -15.22 -3.93
CA SER A 61 -10.66 -15.58 -2.76
C SER A 61 -9.50 -16.55 -3.07
N GLU A 62 -9.61 -17.35 -4.12
CA GLU A 62 -8.60 -18.31 -4.58
C GLU A 62 -7.30 -17.67 -5.09
N VAL A 63 -7.37 -16.48 -5.72
CA VAL A 63 -6.21 -15.81 -6.32
C VAL A 63 -5.61 -14.73 -5.41
N ARG A 64 -6.34 -14.30 -4.37
CA ARG A 64 -5.89 -13.29 -3.38
C ARG A 64 -4.53 -13.61 -2.74
N PRO A 65 -4.22 -14.86 -2.34
CA PRO A 65 -2.91 -15.17 -1.75
C PRO A 65 -1.75 -14.95 -2.72
N VAL A 66 -1.95 -15.26 -4.01
CA VAL A 66 -0.96 -15.05 -5.07
C VAL A 66 -0.77 -13.54 -5.31
N LEU A 67 -1.88 -12.79 -5.38
CA LEU A 67 -1.88 -11.33 -5.50
C LEU A 67 -1.15 -10.65 -4.34
N ALA A 68 -1.39 -11.12 -3.11
CA ALA A 68 -0.70 -10.64 -1.91
C ALA A 68 0.80 -10.94 -1.96
N GLY A 69 1.19 -12.13 -2.42
CA GLY A 69 2.59 -12.48 -2.66
C GLY A 69 3.26 -11.53 -3.68
N MET A 70 2.57 -11.24 -4.79
CA MET A 70 3.06 -10.28 -5.80
C MET A 70 3.14 -8.86 -5.23
N ALA A 71 2.17 -8.42 -4.44
CA ALA A 71 2.18 -7.11 -3.79
C ALA A 71 3.35 -6.97 -2.82
N ASN A 72 3.62 -7.99 -2.00
CA ASN A 72 4.76 -8.01 -1.09
C ASN A 72 6.09 -7.93 -1.85
N LEU A 73 6.20 -8.66 -2.97
CA LEU A 73 7.35 -8.57 -3.86
C LEU A 73 7.50 -7.15 -4.43
N GLY A 74 6.41 -6.56 -4.92
CA GLY A 74 6.40 -5.19 -5.43
C GLY A 74 6.84 -4.17 -4.39
N VAL A 75 6.34 -4.27 -3.15
CA VAL A 75 6.74 -3.41 -2.03
C VAL A 75 8.22 -3.60 -1.68
N ALA A 76 8.70 -4.85 -1.62
CA ALA A 76 10.10 -5.14 -1.34
C ALA A 76 11.03 -4.54 -2.42
N LEU A 77 10.70 -4.72 -3.70
CA LEU A 77 11.43 -4.14 -4.82
C LEU A 77 11.37 -2.61 -4.81
N PHE A 78 10.22 -2.02 -4.49
CA PHE A 78 10.05 -0.57 -4.38
C PHE A 78 10.90 0.01 -3.23
N MET A 79 10.85 -0.59 -2.03
CA MET A 79 11.66 -0.17 -0.90
C MET A 79 13.16 -0.34 -1.17
N PHE A 80 13.55 -1.39 -1.88
CA PHE A 80 14.92 -1.56 -2.32
C PHE A 80 15.35 -0.44 -3.29
N ALA A 81 14.51 -0.12 -4.28
CA ALA A 81 14.78 0.98 -5.22
C ALA A 81 14.88 2.34 -4.51
N VAL A 82 13.97 2.62 -3.57
CA VAL A 82 14.04 3.83 -2.72
C VAL A 82 15.37 3.85 -1.95
N GLY A 83 15.82 2.72 -1.41
CA GLY A 83 17.10 2.61 -0.72
C GLY A 83 18.31 2.88 -1.61
N LEU A 84 18.26 2.50 -2.90
CA LEU A 84 19.31 2.79 -3.88
C LEU A 84 19.39 4.27 -4.26
N ASP A 85 18.29 5.01 -4.13
CA ASP A 85 18.20 6.45 -4.44
C ASP A 85 18.73 7.32 -3.28
N ILE A 86 19.05 6.73 -2.13
CA ILE A 86 19.59 7.45 -0.96
C ILE A 86 21.06 7.81 -1.20
N ASP A 87 21.35 9.10 -1.21
CA ASP A 87 22.73 9.61 -1.26
C ASP A 87 23.49 9.30 0.05
N GLY A 88 24.44 8.36 -0.06
CA GLY A 88 25.31 7.97 1.04
C GLY A 88 26.23 9.08 1.56
N ALA A 89 26.59 10.07 0.74
CA ALA A 89 27.41 11.21 1.19
C ALA A 89 26.61 12.10 2.14
N THR A 90 25.37 12.44 1.77
CA THR A 90 24.44 13.19 2.62
C THR A 90 24.12 12.43 3.91
N LEU A 91 23.97 11.10 3.83
CA LEU A 91 23.73 10.26 4.99
C LEU A 91 24.90 10.24 5.97
N ARG A 92 26.15 10.24 5.50
CA ARG A 92 27.34 10.30 6.37
C ARG A 92 27.54 11.67 7.00
N ALA A 93 27.31 12.73 6.24
CA ALA A 93 27.46 14.10 6.73
C ALA A 93 26.41 14.48 7.79
N ASN A 94 25.15 14.05 7.60
CA ASN A 94 24.02 14.42 8.45
C ASN A 94 23.41 13.25 9.24
N GLY A 95 24.16 12.16 9.41
CA GLY A 95 23.62 10.88 9.90
C GLY A 95 22.85 10.96 11.22
N ARG A 96 23.28 11.80 12.17
CA ARG A 96 22.55 12.02 13.44
C ARG A 96 21.19 12.68 13.23
N VAL A 97 21.10 13.66 12.33
CA VAL A 97 19.85 14.38 12.02
C VAL A 97 18.91 13.46 11.24
N THR A 98 19.42 12.74 10.24
CA THR A 98 18.63 11.75 9.48
C THR A 98 18.10 10.64 10.37
N ALA A 99 18.93 10.09 11.27
CA ALA A 99 18.51 9.06 12.23
C ALA A 99 17.46 9.60 13.21
N ALA A 100 17.64 10.81 13.74
CA ALA A 100 16.66 11.44 14.61
C ALA A 100 15.33 11.71 13.90
N ALA A 101 15.36 12.14 12.64
CA ALA A 101 14.17 12.36 11.83
C ALA A 101 13.44 11.04 11.52
N ALA A 102 14.16 9.97 11.16
CA ALA A 102 13.59 8.65 10.91
C ALA A 102 12.97 8.03 12.17
N LEU A 103 13.71 8.07 13.29
CA LEU A 103 13.22 7.58 14.57
C LEU A 103 12.06 8.43 15.08
N GLY A 104 12.15 9.75 14.98
CA GLY A 104 11.09 10.67 15.42
C GLY A 104 9.81 10.50 14.61
N SER A 105 9.90 10.49 13.28
CA SER A 105 8.74 10.32 12.39
C SER A 105 8.03 8.98 12.57
N SER A 106 8.75 7.92 12.96
CA SER A 106 8.15 6.62 13.28
C SER A 106 7.65 6.57 14.73
N ALA A 107 8.51 6.87 15.71
CA ALA A 107 8.22 6.70 17.13
C ALA A 107 7.07 7.59 17.60
N VAL A 108 6.93 8.81 17.08
CA VAL A 108 5.86 9.74 17.47
C VAL A 108 4.47 9.16 17.18
N PRO A 109 4.11 8.76 15.95
CA PRO A 109 2.81 8.13 15.68
C PRO A 109 2.57 6.85 16.50
N PHE A 110 3.60 6.02 16.72
CA PHE A 110 3.47 4.82 17.55
C PHE A 110 3.16 5.15 19.02
N LEU A 111 3.87 6.11 19.60
CA LEU A 111 3.66 6.56 20.98
C LEU A 111 2.30 7.25 21.14
N LEU A 112 1.90 8.09 20.19
CA LEU A 112 0.57 8.72 20.18
C LEU A 112 -0.55 7.68 20.06
N GLY A 113 -0.40 6.69 19.18
CA GLY A 113 -1.34 5.57 19.06
C GLY A 113 -1.49 4.83 20.38
N ARG A 114 -0.37 4.47 21.03
CA ARG A 114 -0.38 3.80 22.34
C ARG A 114 -1.00 4.67 23.44
N ALA A 115 -0.69 5.97 23.47
CA ALA A 115 -1.23 6.90 24.45
C ALA A 115 -2.73 7.15 24.27
N ARG A 116 -3.24 7.06 23.03
CA ARG A 116 -4.68 7.18 22.73
C ARG A 116 -5.43 5.88 22.99
N LEU A 117 -4.78 4.72 22.88
CA LEU A 117 -5.20 3.43 23.43
C LEU A 117 -5.11 3.41 24.97
N ARG A 118 -5.50 4.51 25.62
CA ARG A 118 -5.77 4.51 27.06
C ARG A 118 -6.79 3.39 27.28
N PRO A 119 -6.47 2.39 28.12
CA PRO A 119 -7.48 1.46 28.55
C PRO A 119 -8.48 2.33 29.31
N ASP A 120 -9.64 2.58 28.72
CA ASP A 120 -10.84 2.94 29.47
C ASP A 120 -11.18 1.71 30.30
N ALA A 121 -10.39 1.52 31.35
CA ALA A 121 -10.72 0.76 32.51
C ALA A 121 -11.86 1.50 33.16
N ARG A 122 -13.10 1.06 32.93
CA ARG A 122 -14.19 1.05 33.90
C ARG A 122 -15.06 -0.20 33.67
N PRO A 123 -15.63 -0.71 34.78
CA PRO A 123 -15.63 -2.12 35.17
C PRO A 123 -16.66 -3.00 34.46
#